data_AF-A0A2H9QY90-F1
#
_entry.id   AF-A0A2H9QY90-F1
#
_cell.length_a   1.000
_cell.length_b   1.000
_cell.length_c   1.000
_cell.angle_alpha   90.00
_cell.angle_beta   90.00
_cell.angle_gamma   90.00
#
_symmetry.space_group_name_H-M   'P 1'
#
loop_
_entity.id
_entity.type
_entity.pdbx_description
1 polymer ?
#
loop_
_entity_poly.entity_id
_entity_poly.type
_entity_poly.pdbx_seq_one_letter_code
_entity_poly.pdbx_strand_id
1 'polypeptide(L)'
;MLKLSGKEKILILLHDHINEQISSNPMLIFSQSGMEEEANISHRLVSDGLKALKKEALIEEKRFHLIETGRFRSFYFLTSDGIMKAKELKKEISEKTLNVREKNRVREIKIGEVVDYLKKKSKGKMEINYTNVLKHILPDGFLDLEDVLEIKKEVDFSERKPEVRYFVGREKELKEISDFIESGAGILVIKGIAGVGKTAVVSKVLEGYKGKVFWHRFYPFSTLEGMLTKLSKFLSKIGKEKLRNYMEVGEVKIEEIMIVLEEEMNENILLVFDNFENTNKRVVDFFSSFKELKTGSKSIVIGRSIPSFYSRKDAVVKKNIMEMRLKELDKKSSEKLLMHRGIKKGLDKLYSLTKGHPLMLELISPETAIEAEEFLRDEIFKRLNEPERKALEIASVFRYPFYPRALLVEDTDYDTIDSLTEKSLLQRLDNIYDIHEILRDFCYSRLNLKHKKYYHSIAAEYYENEKGEAARIEYMHHLLKAENNEKAGETAVKNGFSIIKSGYAEAFMHILK
;
A
#
# COMPACT_ATOMS: atom_id res chain seq x y z
N MET A 1 -7.20 12.48 -32.80
CA MET A 1 -7.06 11.85 -31.47
C MET A 1 -7.84 12.71 -30.48
N LEU A 2 -8.82 12.14 -29.78
CA LEU A 2 -9.63 12.86 -28.79
C LEU A 2 -8.71 13.37 -27.67
N LYS A 3 -8.45 14.68 -27.63
CA LYS A 3 -7.62 15.29 -26.59
C LYS A 3 -8.48 16.21 -25.75
N LEU A 4 -8.87 15.73 -24.58
CA LEU A 4 -9.56 16.54 -23.57
C LEU A 4 -8.53 17.17 -22.63
N SER A 5 -8.74 18.44 -22.30
CA SER A 5 -8.00 19.15 -21.26
C SER A 5 -8.31 18.57 -19.88
N GLY A 6 -7.43 18.83 -18.89
CA GLY A 6 -7.68 18.45 -17.49
C GLY A 6 -9.00 19.03 -16.96
N LYS A 7 -9.29 20.27 -17.34
CA LYS A 7 -10.55 20.97 -17.05
C LYS A 7 -11.78 20.23 -17.57
N GLU A 8 -11.78 19.83 -18.85
CA GLU A 8 -12.90 19.12 -19.47
C GLU A 8 -13.11 17.74 -18.85
N LYS A 9 -12.03 17.02 -18.54
CA LYS A 9 -12.10 15.74 -17.83
C LYS A 9 -12.74 15.87 -16.44
N ILE A 10 -12.40 16.92 -15.68
CA ILE A 10 -13.01 17.19 -14.37
C ILE A 10 -14.51 17.50 -14.50
N LEU A 11 -14.92 18.30 -15.49
CA LEU A 11 -16.35 18.60 -15.72
C LEU A 11 -17.16 17.34 -16.02
N ILE A 12 -16.64 16.45 -16.86
CA ILE A 12 -17.31 15.19 -17.20
C ILE A 12 -17.36 14.25 -16.00
N LEU A 13 -16.28 14.12 -15.24
CA LEU A 13 -16.24 13.34 -14.00
C LEU A 13 -17.32 13.80 -13.02
N LEU A 14 -17.34 15.10 -12.70
CA LEU A 14 -18.31 15.65 -11.78
C LEU A 14 -19.76 15.44 -12.27
N HIS A 15 -19.99 15.57 -13.57
CA HIS A 15 -21.31 15.37 -14.16
C HIS A 15 -21.74 13.90 -14.19
N ASP A 16 -20.81 12.97 -14.40
CA ASP A 16 -21.10 11.53 -14.33
C ASP A 16 -21.55 11.13 -12.92
N HIS A 17 -21.03 11.82 -11.89
CA HIS A 17 -21.42 11.64 -10.49
C HIS A 17 -22.34 12.75 -9.96
N ILE A 18 -23.24 13.28 -10.79
CA ILE A 18 -24.10 14.42 -10.38
C ILE A 18 -25.11 14.05 -9.29
N ASN A 19 -25.58 12.80 -9.26
CA ASN A 19 -26.59 12.36 -8.30
C ASN A 19 -26.01 12.18 -6.89
N GLU A 20 -24.70 11.94 -6.80
CA GLU A 20 -23.96 11.72 -5.57
C GLU A 20 -23.50 13.05 -4.91
N GLN A 21 -23.69 14.19 -5.58
CA GLN A 21 -23.31 15.53 -5.09
C GLN A 21 -24.22 16.06 -3.96
N ILE A 22 -25.36 15.41 -3.70
CA ILE A 22 -26.38 15.89 -2.73
C ILE A 22 -26.13 15.32 -1.30
N SER A 23 -25.04 14.58 -1.08
CA SER A 23 -24.74 13.94 0.21
C SER A 23 -24.19 14.92 1.26
N SER A 24 -24.61 14.74 2.52
CA SER A 24 -24.02 15.41 3.69
C SER A 24 -22.59 14.96 4.01
N ASN A 25 -22.18 13.79 3.49
CA ASN A 25 -20.81 13.29 3.53
C ASN A 25 -20.33 13.00 2.10
N PRO A 26 -19.53 13.88 1.48
CA PRO A 26 -19.19 13.75 0.07
C PRO A 26 -18.16 12.65 -0.17
N MET A 27 -18.37 11.89 -1.24
CA MET A 27 -17.45 10.85 -1.69
C MET A 27 -16.08 11.45 -2.05
N LEU A 28 -15.00 10.68 -1.85
CA LEU A 28 -13.63 11.11 -2.14
C LEU A 28 -13.43 11.55 -3.60
N ILE A 29 -14.22 11.04 -4.53
CA ILE A 29 -14.22 11.42 -5.95
C ILE A 29 -14.41 12.93 -6.18
N PHE A 30 -15.11 13.63 -5.28
CA PHE A 30 -15.31 15.08 -5.35
C PHE A 30 -14.14 15.87 -4.77
N SER A 31 -13.12 15.21 -4.20
CA SER A 31 -11.89 15.85 -3.76
C SER A 31 -10.84 15.85 -4.86
N GLN A 32 -9.86 16.75 -4.79
CA GLN A 32 -8.79 16.83 -5.78
C GLN A 32 -8.10 15.47 -6.02
N SER A 33 -7.75 14.72 -4.96
CA SER A 33 -7.11 13.41 -5.11
C SER A 33 -8.02 12.35 -5.72
N GLY A 34 -9.34 12.40 -5.45
CA GLY A 34 -10.29 11.49 -6.07
C GLY A 34 -10.44 11.76 -7.57
N MET A 35 -10.32 13.03 -7.99
CA MET A 35 -10.33 13.39 -9.40
C MET A 35 -9.06 12.95 -10.14
N GLU A 36 -7.90 13.02 -9.48
CA GLU A 36 -6.63 12.52 -10.02
C GLU A 36 -6.72 11.03 -10.33
N GLU A 37 -7.25 10.26 -9.38
CA GLU A 37 -7.44 8.82 -9.48
C GLU A 37 -8.49 8.45 -10.54
N GLU A 38 -9.69 9.02 -10.44
CA GLU A 38 -10.81 8.57 -11.26
C GLU A 38 -10.71 9.03 -12.73
N ALA A 39 -10.19 10.24 -12.97
CA ALA A 39 -10.00 10.75 -14.33
C ALA A 39 -8.61 10.45 -14.91
N ASN A 40 -7.74 9.75 -14.17
CA ASN A 40 -6.37 9.40 -14.53
C ASN A 40 -5.59 10.61 -15.09
N ILE A 41 -5.53 11.68 -14.30
CA ILE A 41 -4.88 12.95 -14.64
C ILE A 41 -3.94 13.38 -13.53
N SER A 42 -2.80 13.96 -13.90
CA SER A 42 -1.79 14.36 -12.92
C SER A 42 -2.29 15.45 -11.99
N HIS A 43 -1.78 15.44 -10.76
CA HIS A 43 -2.10 16.45 -9.74
C HIS A 43 -2.03 17.88 -10.26
N ARG A 44 -1.00 18.22 -11.05
CA ARG A 44 -0.86 19.55 -11.66
C ARG A 44 -2.06 19.89 -12.56
N LEU A 45 -2.46 18.98 -13.45
CA LEU A 45 -3.58 19.20 -14.36
C LEU A 45 -4.92 19.31 -13.63
N VAL A 46 -5.09 18.58 -12.51
CA VAL A 46 -6.28 18.71 -11.67
C VAL A 46 -6.28 20.06 -10.96
N SER A 47 -5.17 20.45 -10.34
CA SER A 47 -5.06 21.74 -9.64
C SER A 47 -5.31 22.93 -10.58
N ASP A 48 -4.68 22.92 -11.77
CA ASP A 48 -4.85 23.97 -12.77
C ASP A 48 -6.28 23.98 -13.33
N GLY A 49 -6.86 22.80 -13.57
CA GLY A 49 -8.25 22.64 -14.01
C GLY A 49 -9.26 23.15 -12.99
N LEU A 50 -9.11 22.80 -11.72
CA LEU A 50 -9.96 23.28 -10.63
C LEU A 50 -9.86 24.79 -10.45
N LYS A 51 -8.65 25.36 -10.52
CA LYS A 51 -8.45 26.82 -10.49
C LYS A 51 -9.19 27.52 -11.64
N ALA A 52 -9.10 26.98 -12.86
CA ALA A 52 -9.79 27.52 -14.02
C ALA A 52 -11.32 27.41 -13.88
N LEU A 53 -11.84 26.25 -13.48
CA LEU A 53 -13.28 26.03 -13.27
C LEU A 53 -13.86 26.92 -12.18
N LYS A 54 -13.11 27.13 -11.10
CA LYS A 54 -13.50 28.02 -10.00
C LYS A 54 -13.50 29.49 -10.45
N LYS A 55 -12.50 29.90 -11.25
CA LYS A 55 -12.44 31.25 -11.85
C LYS A 55 -13.63 31.52 -12.77
N GLU A 56 -14.11 30.49 -13.46
CA GLU A 56 -15.28 30.57 -14.35
C GLU A 56 -16.62 30.33 -13.64
N ALA A 57 -16.62 30.16 -12.31
CA ALA A 57 -17.82 29.87 -11.51
C ALA A 57 -18.59 28.60 -11.94
N LEU A 58 -17.92 27.66 -12.60
CA LEU A 58 -18.52 26.38 -13.01
C LEU A 58 -18.50 25.34 -11.88
N ILE A 59 -17.66 25.55 -10.87
CA ILE A 59 -17.63 24.72 -9.65
C ILE A 59 -17.64 25.58 -8.40
N GLU A 60 -18.18 25.03 -7.33
CA GLU A 60 -18.05 25.55 -5.97
C GLU A 60 -17.13 24.66 -5.14
N GLU A 61 -16.37 25.25 -4.22
CA GLU A 61 -15.51 24.54 -3.28
C GLU A 61 -16.15 24.58 -1.88
N LYS A 62 -16.38 23.42 -1.29
CA LYS A 62 -16.89 23.27 0.08
C LYS A 62 -15.92 22.43 0.90
N ARG A 63 -15.73 22.80 2.17
CA ARG A 63 -14.84 22.06 3.08
C ARG A 63 -15.66 21.16 3.99
N PHE A 64 -15.32 19.88 4.01
CA PHE A 64 -15.97 18.88 4.85
C PHE A 64 -14.97 18.26 5.82
N HIS A 65 -15.43 18.01 7.04
CA HIS A 65 -14.68 17.27 8.03
C HIS A 65 -14.87 15.77 7.81
N LEU A 66 -13.86 15.10 7.26
CA LEU A 66 -13.92 13.67 6.97
C LEU A 66 -13.72 12.87 8.25
N ILE A 67 -14.70 12.12 8.73
CA ILE A 67 -14.59 11.37 10.00
C ILE A 67 -13.41 10.39 9.98
N GLU A 68 -13.14 9.77 8.84
CA GLU A 68 -12.07 8.78 8.62
C GLU A 68 -10.65 9.35 8.79
N THR A 69 -10.45 10.60 8.40
CA THR A 69 -9.15 11.29 8.46
C THR A 69 -9.14 12.45 9.43
N GLY A 70 -10.30 12.79 10.00
CA GLY A 70 -10.72 13.97 10.78
C GLY A 70 -10.08 15.30 10.42
N ARG A 71 -9.71 15.47 9.15
CA ARG A 71 -9.20 16.73 8.61
C ARG A 71 -10.29 17.34 7.74
N PHE A 72 -10.25 18.67 7.64
CA PHE A 72 -11.07 19.38 6.67
C PHE A 72 -10.46 19.24 5.29
N ARG A 73 -11.20 18.61 4.38
CA ARG A 73 -10.81 18.47 2.98
C ARG A 73 -11.74 19.30 2.11
N SER A 74 -11.18 19.89 1.06
CA SER A 74 -11.95 20.60 0.04
C SER A 74 -12.55 19.60 -0.95
N PHE A 75 -13.83 19.80 -1.23
CA PHE A 75 -14.62 19.07 -2.21
C PHE A 75 -15.22 20.06 -3.19
N TYR A 76 -15.35 19.62 -4.44
CA TYR A 76 -15.72 20.47 -5.56
C TYR A 76 -17.01 19.94 -6.19
N PHE A 77 -18.00 20.81 -6.32
CA PHE A 77 -19.32 20.46 -6.83
C PHE A 77 -19.67 21.36 -8.01
N LEU A 78 -20.49 20.86 -8.93
CA LEU A 78 -20.92 21.66 -10.08
C LEU A 78 -21.94 22.72 -9.63
N THR A 79 -21.76 23.95 -10.10
CA THR A 79 -22.81 24.98 -10.03
C THR A 79 -23.88 24.69 -11.10
N SER A 80 -25.00 25.43 -11.08
CA SER A 80 -26.01 25.32 -12.14
C SER A 80 -25.42 25.56 -13.54
N ASP A 81 -24.54 26.55 -13.68
CA ASP A 81 -23.82 26.83 -14.93
C ASP A 81 -22.81 25.73 -15.26
N GLY A 82 -22.13 25.17 -14.25
CA GLY A 82 -21.28 24.00 -14.38
C GLY A 82 -22.01 22.78 -14.94
N ILE A 83 -23.23 22.51 -14.45
CA ILE A 83 -24.08 21.41 -14.92
C ILE A 83 -24.46 21.62 -16.40
N MET A 84 -24.89 22.83 -16.77
CA MET A 84 -25.22 23.14 -18.18
C MET A 84 -23.99 22.95 -19.07
N LYS A 85 -22.84 23.47 -18.65
CA LYS A 85 -21.60 23.36 -19.43
C LYS A 85 -21.11 21.93 -19.57
N ALA A 86 -21.20 21.14 -18.51
CA ALA A 86 -20.84 19.73 -18.55
C ALA A 86 -21.80 18.91 -19.43
N LYS A 87 -23.11 19.24 -19.46
CA LYS A 87 -24.08 18.62 -20.38
C LYS A 87 -23.74 18.90 -21.85
N GLU A 88 -23.42 20.15 -22.18
CA GLU A 88 -22.98 20.54 -23.54
C GLU A 88 -21.73 19.76 -23.95
N LEU A 89 -20.71 19.76 -23.09
CA LEU A 89 -19.45 19.06 -23.33
C LEU A 89 -19.67 17.55 -23.48
N LYS A 90 -20.53 16.96 -22.66
CA LYS A 90 -20.87 15.53 -22.74
C LYS A 90 -21.54 15.19 -24.07
N LYS A 91 -22.43 16.05 -24.56
CA LYS A 91 -23.07 15.90 -25.89
C LYS A 91 -22.03 16.05 -27.01
N GLU A 92 -21.08 16.96 -26.89
CA GLU A 92 -19.99 17.08 -27.86
C GLU A 92 -19.11 15.82 -27.88
N ILE A 93 -18.74 15.31 -26.70
CA ILE A 93 -17.96 14.08 -26.56
C ILE A 93 -18.73 12.88 -27.12
N SER A 94 -20.03 12.76 -26.86
CA SER A 94 -20.82 11.62 -27.32
C SER A 94 -20.83 11.45 -28.83
N GLU A 95 -20.76 12.56 -29.58
CA GLU A 95 -20.73 12.56 -31.04
C GLU A 95 -19.35 12.28 -31.65
N LYS A 96 -18.27 12.40 -30.86
CA LYS A 96 -16.92 12.08 -31.33
C LYS A 96 -16.74 10.58 -31.50
N THR A 97 -15.97 10.19 -32.51
CA THR A 97 -15.66 8.79 -32.81
C THR A 97 -14.35 8.34 -32.18
N LEU A 98 -14.26 7.04 -31.88
CA LEU A 98 -13.05 6.38 -31.42
C LEU A 98 -12.88 5.02 -32.09
N ASN A 99 -11.63 4.56 -32.21
CA ASN A 99 -11.34 3.23 -32.73
C ASN A 99 -11.46 2.20 -31.62
N VAL A 100 -12.44 1.32 -31.75
CA VAL A 100 -12.79 0.28 -30.78
C VAL A 100 -12.24 -1.06 -31.25
N ARG A 101 -11.51 -1.76 -30.38
CA ARG A 101 -11.12 -3.16 -30.56
C ARG A 101 -12.11 -4.04 -29.79
N GLU A 102 -12.66 -5.03 -30.48
CA GLU A 102 -13.40 -6.11 -29.85
C GLU A 102 -12.93 -7.41 -30.50
N LYS A 103 -12.25 -8.26 -29.71
CA LYS A 103 -11.58 -9.46 -30.22
C LYS A 103 -10.58 -9.14 -31.36
N ASN A 104 -10.83 -9.61 -32.58
CA ASN A 104 -9.98 -9.41 -33.76
C ASN A 104 -10.54 -8.35 -34.74
N ARG A 105 -11.49 -7.50 -34.31
CA ARG A 105 -12.11 -6.49 -35.17
C ARG A 105 -11.88 -5.10 -34.61
N VAL A 106 -11.52 -4.19 -35.51
CA VAL A 106 -11.43 -2.75 -35.24
C VAL A 106 -12.63 -2.07 -35.91
N ARG A 107 -13.33 -1.22 -35.17
CA ARG A 107 -14.42 -0.40 -35.70
C ARG A 107 -14.33 1.01 -35.17
N GLU A 108 -14.63 1.99 -36.01
CA GLU A 108 -14.82 3.36 -35.57
C GLU A 108 -16.27 3.52 -35.09
N ILE A 109 -16.45 3.90 -33.83
CA ILE A 109 -17.76 3.99 -33.16
C ILE A 109 -17.83 5.31 -32.38
N LYS A 110 -19.01 5.92 -32.31
CA LYS A 110 -19.25 7.10 -31.47
C LYS A 110 -19.08 6.76 -29.99
N ILE A 111 -18.48 7.67 -29.20
CA ILE A 111 -18.27 7.46 -27.75
C ILE A 111 -19.60 7.18 -27.03
N GLY A 112 -20.68 7.89 -27.40
CA GLY A 112 -22.00 7.66 -26.80
C GLY A 112 -22.52 6.24 -27.03
N GLU A 113 -22.36 5.71 -28.25
CA GLU A 113 -22.77 4.35 -28.60
C GLU A 113 -21.94 3.29 -27.86
N VAL A 114 -20.65 3.55 -27.66
CA VAL A 114 -19.77 2.68 -26.86
C VAL A 114 -20.22 2.62 -25.40
N VAL A 115 -20.50 3.77 -24.78
CA VAL A 115 -21.01 3.83 -23.39
C VAL A 115 -22.31 3.03 -23.26
N ASP A 116 -23.25 3.21 -24.18
CA ASP A 116 -24.54 2.50 -24.14
C ASP A 116 -24.39 0.99 -24.38
N TYR A 117 -23.49 0.58 -25.28
CA TYR A 117 -23.16 -0.81 -25.50
C TYR A 117 -22.58 -1.47 -24.24
N LEU A 118 -21.61 -0.82 -23.60
CA LEU A 118 -20.95 -1.30 -22.40
C LEU A 118 -21.92 -1.39 -21.21
N LYS A 119 -22.81 -0.40 -21.03
CA LYS A 119 -23.88 -0.44 -20.01
C LYS A 119 -24.80 -1.65 -20.18
N LYS A 120 -25.19 -1.97 -21.42
CA LYS A 120 -26.03 -3.14 -21.72
C LYS A 120 -25.26 -4.44 -21.45
N LYS A 121 -24.00 -4.50 -21.86
CA LYS A 121 -23.14 -5.69 -21.71
C LYS A 121 -22.78 -5.97 -20.24
N SER A 122 -22.63 -4.92 -19.42
CA SER A 122 -22.34 -5.05 -17.98
C SER A 122 -23.50 -5.60 -17.15
N LYS A 123 -24.75 -5.51 -17.64
CA LYS A 123 -25.97 -5.93 -16.92
C LYS A 123 -26.08 -5.32 -15.51
N GLY A 124 -25.58 -4.10 -15.33
CA GLY A 124 -25.59 -3.41 -14.03
C GLY A 124 -24.59 -3.95 -13.00
N LYS A 125 -23.68 -4.86 -13.38
CA LYS A 125 -22.62 -5.37 -12.49
C LYS A 125 -21.47 -4.39 -12.27
N MET A 126 -21.39 -3.35 -13.08
CA MET A 126 -20.41 -2.27 -12.96
C MET A 126 -21.03 -0.97 -13.44
N GLU A 127 -20.59 0.13 -12.84
CA GLU A 127 -20.94 1.47 -13.28
C GLU A 127 -20.18 1.79 -14.57
N ILE A 128 -20.91 2.06 -15.66
CA ILE A 128 -20.32 2.48 -16.93
C ILE A 128 -20.74 3.91 -17.21
N ASN A 129 -19.78 4.82 -17.29
CA ASN A 129 -19.98 6.23 -17.59
C ASN A 129 -18.91 6.75 -18.58
N TYR A 130 -18.96 8.04 -18.93
CA TYR A 130 -18.06 8.60 -19.95
C TYR A 130 -16.63 8.67 -19.41
N THR A 131 -16.48 9.02 -18.14
CA THR A 131 -15.19 9.01 -17.43
C THR A 131 -14.54 7.62 -17.49
N ASN A 132 -15.33 6.56 -17.25
CA ASN A 132 -14.87 5.19 -17.33
C ASN A 132 -14.42 4.81 -18.75
N VAL A 133 -15.08 5.27 -19.81
CA VAL A 133 -14.65 4.99 -21.19
C VAL A 133 -13.39 5.79 -21.53
N LEU A 134 -13.37 7.08 -21.23
CA LEU A 134 -12.27 7.99 -21.55
C LEU A 134 -10.95 7.60 -20.86
N LYS A 135 -11.01 7.07 -19.63
CA LYS A 135 -9.82 6.63 -18.88
C LYS A 135 -9.15 5.37 -19.42
N HIS A 136 -9.85 4.60 -20.27
CA HIS A 136 -9.34 3.35 -20.88
C HIS A 136 -8.90 3.52 -22.34
N ILE A 137 -8.96 4.72 -22.89
CA ILE A 137 -8.39 4.99 -24.21
C ILE A 137 -6.86 4.89 -24.10
N LEU A 138 -6.29 3.98 -24.88
CA LEU A 138 -4.85 3.71 -24.92
C LEU A 138 -4.08 4.87 -25.56
N PRO A 139 -2.76 4.99 -25.33
CA PRO A 139 -1.94 6.05 -25.93
C PRO A 139 -1.97 6.09 -27.47
N ASP A 140 -2.26 4.96 -28.11
CA ASP A 140 -2.42 4.85 -29.57
C ASP A 140 -3.80 5.34 -30.07
N GLY A 141 -4.70 5.73 -29.16
CA GLY A 141 -6.03 6.25 -29.45
C GLY A 141 -7.11 5.18 -29.62
N PHE A 142 -6.79 3.91 -29.34
CA PHE A 142 -7.77 2.82 -29.38
C PHE A 142 -8.38 2.56 -28.01
N LEU A 143 -9.60 2.01 -28.00
CA LEU A 143 -10.24 1.46 -26.81
C LEU A 143 -10.46 -0.03 -27.01
N ASP A 144 -9.94 -0.85 -26.11
CA ASP A 144 -10.31 -2.26 -26.04
C ASP A 144 -11.56 -2.41 -25.18
N LEU A 145 -12.65 -2.95 -25.72
CA LEU A 145 -13.89 -3.14 -24.94
C LEU A 145 -13.72 -4.17 -23.84
N GLU A 146 -12.84 -5.15 -24.05
CA GLU A 146 -12.50 -6.12 -23.02
C GLU A 146 -11.84 -5.40 -21.82
N ASP A 147 -10.94 -4.43 -22.04
CA ASP A 147 -10.28 -3.68 -20.95
C ASP A 147 -11.25 -2.82 -20.12
N VAL A 148 -12.38 -2.37 -20.70
CA VAL A 148 -13.40 -1.59 -19.98
C VAL A 148 -14.36 -2.49 -19.20
N LEU A 149 -14.63 -3.69 -19.71
CA LEU A 149 -15.52 -4.69 -19.10
C LEU A 149 -14.80 -5.65 -18.16
N GLU A 150 -13.48 -5.75 -18.26
CA GLU A 150 -12.68 -6.33 -17.23
C GLU A 150 -12.89 -5.48 -15.97
N ILE A 151 -13.39 -6.14 -14.93
CA ILE A 151 -13.29 -5.64 -13.57
C ILE A 151 -11.79 -5.39 -13.37
N LYS A 152 -11.34 -4.15 -13.56
CA LYS A 152 -9.97 -3.76 -13.24
C LYS A 152 -9.77 -4.19 -11.80
N LYS A 153 -8.95 -5.22 -11.63
CA LYS A 153 -8.34 -5.71 -10.39
C LYS A 153 -8.90 -5.00 -9.16
N GLU A 154 -10.00 -5.49 -8.59
CA GLU A 154 -10.25 -5.23 -7.17
C GLU A 154 -9.27 -6.08 -6.36
N VAL A 155 -8.00 -5.70 -6.46
CA VAL A 155 -6.99 -6.04 -5.50
C VAL A 155 -7.06 -4.94 -4.46
N ASP A 156 -7.87 -5.13 -3.43
CA ASP A 156 -7.79 -4.27 -2.25
C ASP A 156 -6.51 -4.63 -1.48
N PHE A 157 -5.42 -3.97 -1.87
CA PHE A 157 -4.16 -3.99 -1.14
C PHE A 157 -4.34 -3.18 0.14
N SER A 158 -4.79 -3.83 1.21
CA SER A 158 -4.72 -3.23 2.54
C SER A 158 -3.25 -3.16 2.97
N GLU A 159 -2.58 -2.10 2.51
CA GLU A 159 -1.12 -1.87 2.42
C GLU A 159 -0.51 -2.41 1.11
N ARG A 160 -0.32 -1.47 0.17
CA ARG A 160 0.15 -1.70 -1.20
C ARG A 160 1.50 -2.43 -1.23
N LYS A 161 1.60 -3.39 -2.16
CA LYS A 161 2.80 -4.16 -2.49
C LYS A 161 4.01 -3.23 -2.69
N PRO A 162 5.19 -3.51 -2.13
CA PRO A 162 6.39 -2.75 -2.46
C PRO A 162 6.74 -2.85 -3.95
N GLU A 163 7.10 -1.73 -4.56
CA GLU A 163 7.59 -1.71 -5.94
C GLU A 163 8.97 -2.37 -6.00
N VAL A 164 9.08 -3.46 -6.75
CA VAL A 164 10.36 -4.11 -7.01
C VAL A 164 10.94 -3.51 -8.28
N ARG A 165 11.88 -2.56 -8.14
CA ARG A 165 12.49 -1.85 -9.27
C ARG A 165 13.27 -2.78 -10.21
N TYR A 166 13.95 -3.77 -9.65
CA TYR A 166 14.72 -4.74 -10.42
C TYR A 166 14.75 -6.09 -9.69
N PHE A 167 14.47 -7.18 -10.41
CA PHE A 167 14.36 -8.53 -9.85
C PHE A 167 15.23 -9.50 -10.66
N VAL A 168 16.07 -10.28 -9.97
CA VAL A 168 17.00 -11.23 -10.62
C VAL A 168 16.95 -12.61 -9.97
N GLY A 169 17.10 -13.64 -10.81
CA GLY A 169 17.17 -15.03 -10.35
C GLY A 169 15.85 -15.50 -9.74
N ARG A 170 15.96 -16.37 -8.72
CA ARG A 170 14.84 -16.90 -7.91
C ARG A 170 13.88 -17.81 -8.69
N GLU A 171 14.31 -18.39 -9.80
CA GLU A 171 13.44 -19.19 -10.66
C GLU A 171 12.87 -20.43 -9.92
N LYS A 172 13.65 -21.00 -9.00
CA LYS A 172 13.19 -22.12 -8.15
C LYS A 172 12.12 -21.67 -7.17
N GLU A 173 12.36 -20.58 -6.46
CA GLU A 173 11.45 -20.06 -5.45
C GLU A 173 10.14 -19.52 -6.08
N LEU A 174 10.23 -18.85 -7.23
CA LEU A 174 9.05 -18.45 -8.01
C LEU A 174 8.22 -19.68 -8.39
N LYS A 175 8.86 -20.74 -8.90
CA LYS A 175 8.19 -21.99 -9.24
C LYS A 175 7.53 -22.65 -8.02
N GLU A 176 8.23 -22.72 -6.89
CA GLU A 176 7.67 -23.30 -5.65
C GLU A 176 6.44 -22.55 -5.15
N ILE A 177 6.37 -21.20 -5.27
CA ILE A 177 5.16 -20.44 -4.93
C ILE A 177 4.04 -20.71 -5.93
N SER A 178 4.34 -20.76 -7.23
CA SER A 178 3.34 -21.11 -8.26
C SER A 178 2.79 -22.53 -8.06
N ASP A 179 3.66 -23.50 -7.79
CA ASP A 179 3.28 -24.88 -7.48
C ASP A 179 2.40 -24.93 -6.22
N PHE A 180 2.68 -24.10 -5.20
CA PHE A 180 1.83 -23.98 -4.01
C PHE A 180 0.42 -23.49 -4.34
N ILE A 181 0.28 -22.45 -5.17
CA ILE A 181 -1.01 -21.87 -5.55
C ILE A 181 -1.92 -22.94 -6.19
N GLU A 182 -1.32 -23.86 -6.96
CA GLU A 182 -2.01 -24.97 -7.62
C GLU A 182 -2.14 -26.24 -6.74
N SER A 183 -1.47 -26.26 -5.59
CA SER A 183 -1.45 -27.44 -4.70
C SER A 183 -2.73 -27.60 -3.87
N GLY A 184 -2.84 -28.71 -3.13
CA GLY A 184 -3.88 -28.90 -2.12
C GLY A 184 -3.64 -28.17 -0.79
N ALA A 185 -2.45 -27.63 -0.54
CA ALA A 185 -2.12 -26.96 0.72
C ALA A 185 -2.83 -25.61 0.82
N GLY A 186 -3.39 -25.28 1.99
CA GLY A 186 -4.09 -24.01 2.21
C GLY A 186 -3.15 -22.85 2.53
N ILE A 187 -1.99 -23.14 3.14
CA ILE A 187 -1.04 -22.12 3.61
C ILE A 187 0.38 -22.42 3.13
N LEU A 188 1.08 -21.41 2.63
CA LEU A 188 2.52 -21.40 2.41
C LEU A 188 3.19 -20.48 3.43
N VAL A 189 4.19 -21.00 4.14
CA VAL A 189 4.99 -20.21 5.07
C VAL A 189 6.37 -19.98 4.48
N ILE A 190 6.71 -18.72 4.25
CA ILE A 190 8.00 -18.29 3.71
C ILE A 190 8.84 -17.67 4.83
N LYS A 191 9.97 -18.31 5.15
CA LYS A 191 10.90 -17.86 6.19
C LYS A 191 12.28 -17.49 5.64
N GLY A 192 12.97 -16.58 6.31
CA GLY A 192 14.31 -16.14 5.92
C GLY A 192 14.75 -14.87 6.65
N ILE A 193 16.04 -14.55 6.58
CA ILE A 193 16.60 -13.37 7.26
C ILE A 193 15.99 -12.05 6.76
N ALA A 194 16.17 -10.97 7.51
CA ALA A 194 15.74 -9.64 7.12
C ALA A 194 16.43 -9.21 5.81
N GLY A 195 15.72 -8.52 4.91
CA GLY A 195 16.31 -8.01 3.67
C GLY A 195 16.73 -9.07 2.63
N VAL A 196 16.38 -10.36 2.83
CA VAL A 196 16.67 -11.44 1.86
C VAL A 196 15.72 -11.46 0.64
N GLY A 197 14.71 -10.59 0.62
CA GLY A 197 13.79 -10.43 -0.51
C GLY A 197 12.51 -11.28 -0.44
N LYS A 198 12.06 -11.72 0.74
CA LYS A 198 10.83 -12.54 0.90
C LYS A 198 9.61 -11.86 0.28
N THR A 199 9.36 -10.62 0.70
CA THR A 199 8.31 -9.75 0.17
C THR A 199 8.45 -9.54 -1.33
N ALA A 200 9.68 -9.35 -1.83
CA ALA A 200 9.95 -9.12 -3.25
C ALA A 200 9.63 -10.36 -4.12
N VAL A 201 9.94 -11.57 -3.66
CA VAL A 201 9.65 -12.81 -4.39
C VAL A 201 8.14 -13.05 -4.49
N VAL A 202 7.40 -12.92 -3.38
CA VAL A 202 5.93 -13.05 -3.40
C VAL A 202 5.31 -11.98 -4.29
N SER A 203 5.76 -10.74 -4.11
CA SER A 203 5.40 -9.60 -4.94
C SER A 203 5.59 -9.89 -6.43
N LYS A 204 6.70 -10.54 -6.82
CA LYS A 204 6.98 -10.89 -8.22
C LYS A 204 5.99 -11.91 -8.79
N VAL A 205 5.65 -12.95 -8.02
CA VAL A 205 4.65 -13.95 -8.44
C VAL A 205 3.28 -13.32 -8.68
N LEU A 206 2.90 -12.36 -7.82
CA LEU A 206 1.61 -11.67 -7.92
C LEU A 206 1.47 -10.78 -9.16
N GLU A 207 2.56 -10.41 -9.85
CA GLU A 207 2.46 -9.64 -11.11
C GLU A 207 1.71 -10.41 -12.19
N GLY A 208 1.89 -11.73 -12.24
CA GLY A 208 1.22 -12.64 -13.17
C GLY A 208 -0.08 -13.25 -12.64
N TYR A 209 -0.41 -13.05 -11.35
CA TYR A 209 -1.60 -13.63 -10.74
C TYR A 209 -2.86 -12.84 -11.12
N LYS A 210 -3.88 -13.55 -11.63
CA LYS A 210 -5.14 -12.95 -12.12
C LYS A 210 -6.31 -13.01 -11.12
N GLY A 211 -6.12 -13.65 -9.97
CA GLY A 211 -7.16 -13.80 -8.95
C GLY A 211 -7.27 -12.59 -8.01
N LYS A 212 -8.23 -12.67 -7.08
CA LYS A 212 -8.43 -11.66 -6.03
C LYS A 212 -7.29 -11.80 -5.00
N VAL A 213 -6.67 -10.70 -4.60
CA VAL A 213 -5.54 -10.71 -3.66
C VAL A 213 -5.80 -9.78 -2.49
N PHE A 214 -5.66 -10.30 -1.27
CA PHE A 214 -5.62 -9.51 -0.06
C PHE A 214 -4.19 -9.50 0.47
N TRP A 215 -3.56 -8.33 0.55
CA TRP A 215 -2.24 -8.19 1.17
C TRP A 215 -2.40 -7.45 2.50
N HIS A 216 -1.75 -7.94 3.55
CA HIS A 216 -1.69 -7.30 4.86
C HIS A 216 -0.28 -7.45 5.45
N ARG A 217 0.35 -6.34 5.83
CA ARG A 217 1.64 -6.36 6.53
C ARG A 217 1.45 -6.15 8.02
N PHE A 218 2.09 -7.02 8.81
CA PHE A 218 2.16 -6.93 10.25
C PHE A 218 3.36 -6.10 10.71
N TYR A 219 3.16 -5.55 11.88
CA TYR A 219 3.67 -4.27 12.30
C TYR A 219 3.53 -4.32 13.82
N PRO A 220 4.49 -3.85 14.66
CA PRO A 220 4.60 -4.26 16.08
C PRO A 220 3.40 -4.04 17.03
N PHE A 221 2.34 -3.41 16.54
CA PHE A 221 1.15 -2.87 17.19
C PHE A 221 -0.10 -3.27 16.39
N SER A 222 0.05 -4.03 15.29
CA SER A 222 -1.06 -4.57 14.54
C SER A 222 -1.94 -5.41 15.45
N THR A 223 -3.24 -5.14 15.39
CA THR A 223 -4.26 -5.89 16.15
C THR A 223 -5.02 -6.84 15.25
N LEU A 224 -5.67 -7.84 15.86
CA LEU A 224 -6.55 -8.74 15.15
C LEU A 224 -7.71 -7.94 14.52
N GLU A 225 -8.32 -7.05 15.28
CA GLU A 225 -9.44 -6.20 14.87
C GLU A 225 -9.06 -5.29 13.70
N GLY A 226 -7.85 -4.72 13.72
CA GLY A 226 -7.33 -3.89 12.62
C GLY A 226 -7.12 -4.69 11.33
N MET A 227 -6.61 -5.92 11.44
CA MET A 227 -6.47 -6.84 10.30
C MET A 227 -7.84 -7.27 9.75
N LEU A 228 -8.78 -7.67 10.63
CA LEU A 228 -10.12 -8.10 10.23
C LEU A 228 -10.95 -6.96 9.62
N THR A 229 -10.78 -5.73 10.09
CA THR A 229 -11.42 -4.55 9.49
C THR A 229 -10.93 -4.30 8.06
N LYS A 230 -9.63 -4.53 7.81
CA LYS A 230 -9.06 -4.44 6.46
C LYS A 230 -9.57 -5.59 5.58
N LEU A 231 -9.60 -6.81 6.11
CA LEU A 231 -10.12 -7.98 5.43
C LEU A 231 -11.61 -7.84 5.10
N SER A 232 -12.42 -7.30 6.01
CA SER A 232 -13.86 -7.11 5.78
C SER A 232 -14.14 -6.12 4.67
N LYS A 233 -13.35 -5.04 4.58
CA LYS A 233 -13.41 -4.08 3.46
C LYS A 233 -13.05 -4.74 2.13
N PHE A 234 -11.99 -5.55 2.09
CA PHE A 234 -11.59 -6.32 0.91
C PHE A 234 -12.72 -7.28 0.49
N LEU A 235 -13.29 -8.03 1.45
CA LEU A 235 -14.38 -8.96 1.21
C LEU A 235 -15.65 -8.25 0.71
N SER A 236 -16.00 -7.10 1.29
CA SER A 236 -17.17 -6.31 0.90
C SER A 236 -17.09 -5.85 -0.55
N LYS A 237 -15.92 -5.37 -0.98
CA LYS A 237 -15.64 -4.97 -2.38
C LYS A 237 -15.95 -6.11 -3.37
N ILE A 238 -15.54 -7.33 -3.02
CA ILE A 238 -15.81 -8.50 -3.86
C ILE A 238 -17.20 -9.14 -3.63
N GLY A 239 -18.12 -8.44 -2.96
CA GLY A 239 -19.52 -8.84 -2.73
C GLY A 239 -19.79 -9.71 -1.51
N LYS A 240 -18.88 -9.75 -0.53
CA LYS A 240 -18.93 -10.59 0.68
C LYS A 240 -19.03 -9.69 1.93
N GLU A 241 -20.24 -9.49 2.43
CA GLU A 241 -20.53 -8.51 3.51
C GLU A 241 -20.65 -9.11 4.92
N LYS A 242 -20.64 -10.45 5.09
CA LYS A 242 -20.91 -11.10 6.38
C LYS A 242 -19.87 -10.74 7.44
N LEU A 243 -18.58 -10.72 7.10
CA LEU A 243 -17.55 -10.31 8.06
C LEU A 243 -17.74 -8.86 8.47
N ARG A 244 -18.08 -7.97 7.54
CA ARG A 244 -18.35 -6.57 7.86
C ARG A 244 -19.53 -6.44 8.81
N ASN A 245 -20.65 -7.08 8.49
CA ASN A 245 -21.84 -7.08 9.33
C ASN A 245 -21.55 -7.65 10.73
N TYR A 246 -20.77 -8.73 10.81
CA TYR A 246 -20.36 -9.32 12.09
C TYR A 246 -19.54 -8.33 12.94
N MET A 247 -18.57 -7.65 12.32
CA MET A 247 -17.71 -6.66 12.99
C MET A 247 -18.48 -5.44 13.52
N GLU A 248 -19.71 -5.18 13.05
CA GLU A 248 -20.58 -4.11 13.56
C GLU A 248 -21.33 -4.49 14.84
N VAL A 249 -21.53 -5.78 15.12
CA VAL A 249 -22.41 -6.28 16.19
C VAL A 249 -21.76 -6.28 17.58
N GLY A 250 -20.43 -6.18 17.68
CA GLY A 250 -19.76 -6.04 18.99
C GLY A 250 -18.36 -6.63 19.06
N GLU A 251 -18.06 -7.33 20.16
CA GLU A 251 -16.75 -7.90 20.44
C GLU A 251 -16.39 -9.03 19.47
N VAL A 252 -15.17 -9.00 18.96
CA VAL A 252 -14.60 -10.00 18.06
C VAL A 252 -14.29 -11.29 18.82
N LYS A 253 -14.99 -12.38 18.45
CA LYS A 253 -14.68 -13.76 18.90
C LYS A 253 -14.13 -14.59 17.76
N ILE A 254 -13.02 -15.27 18.00
CA ILE A 254 -12.28 -16.01 16.97
C ILE A 254 -13.15 -17.14 16.41
N GLU A 255 -13.88 -17.87 17.25
CA GLU A 255 -14.69 -19.03 16.86
C GLU A 255 -15.82 -18.62 15.89
N GLU A 256 -16.49 -17.52 16.18
CA GLU A 256 -17.58 -16.99 15.35
C GLU A 256 -17.04 -16.47 14.01
N ILE A 257 -15.86 -15.82 14.01
CA ILE A 257 -15.22 -15.35 12.78
C ILE A 257 -14.82 -16.52 11.88
N MET A 258 -14.32 -17.62 12.43
CA MET A 258 -13.95 -18.79 11.61
C MET A 258 -15.12 -19.29 10.77
N ILE A 259 -16.33 -19.33 11.34
CA ILE A 259 -17.55 -19.73 10.64
C ILE A 259 -17.84 -18.75 9.49
N VAL A 260 -17.77 -17.45 9.77
CA VAL A 260 -18.00 -16.41 8.76
C VAL A 260 -16.99 -16.49 7.62
N LEU A 261 -15.70 -16.64 7.95
CA LEU A 261 -14.62 -16.73 6.97
C LEU A 261 -14.71 -18.00 6.13
N GLU A 262 -15.09 -19.14 6.70
CA GLU A 262 -15.26 -20.38 5.95
C GLU A 262 -16.32 -20.25 4.86
N GLU A 263 -17.40 -19.51 5.15
CA GLU A 263 -18.46 -19.23 4.17
C GLU A 263 -18.05 -18.21 3.11
N GLU A 264 -17.34 -17.15 3.48
CA GLU A 264 -17.00 -16.04 2.57
C GLU A 264 -15.76 -16.30 1.70
N MET A 265 -14.82 -17.12 2.19
CA MET A 265 -13.56 -17.45 1.51
C MET A 265 -13.67 -18.68 0.59
N ASN A 266 -14.88 -19.03 0.17
CA ASN A 266 -15.16 -20.19 -0.69
C ASN A 266 -14.73 -20.02 -2.16
N GLU A 267 -14.23 -18.85 -2.54
CA GLU A 267 -13.71 -18.54 -3.88
C GLU A 267 -12.18 -18.47 -3.90
N ASN A 268 -11.59 -18.39 -5.09
CA ASN A 268 -10.13 -18.28 -5.26
C ASN A 268 -9.61 -16.89 -4.86
N ILE A 269 -9.36 -16.71 -3.57
CA ILE A 269 -8.72 -15.52 -2.99
C ILE A 269 -7.32 -15.92 -2.51
N LEU A 270 -6.32 -15.10 -2.84
CA LEU A 270 -4.96 -15.26 -2.33
C LEU A 270 -4.69 -14.21 -1.24
N LEU A 271 -4.53 -14.66 -0.01
CA LEU A 271 -4.17 -13.82 1.13
C LEU A 271 -2.66 -13.81 1.32
N VAL A 272 -2.06 -12.65 1.54
CA VAL A 272 -0.65 -12.49 1.86
C VAL A 272 -0.51 -11.74 3.17
N PHE A 273 0.13 -12.39 4.13
CA PHE A 273 0.38 -11.88 5.47
C PHE A 273 1.89 -11.69 5.65
N ASP A 274 2.35 -10.44 5.56
CA ASP A 274 3.77 -10.10 5.59
C ASP A 274 4.24 -9.72 7.00
N ASN A 275 5.53 -9.95 7.30
CA ASN A 275 6.17 -9.66 8.59
C ASN A 275 5.46 -10.26 9.82
N PHE A 276 5.10 -11.54 9.77
CA PHE A 276 4.35 -12.23 10.83
C PHE A 276 5.05 -12.20 12.21
N GLU A 277 6.37 -12.00 12.29
CA GLU A 277 7.08 -11.82 13.56
C GLU A 277 6.56 -10.65 14.41
N ASN A 278 5.86 -9.69 13.80
CA ASN A 278 5.34 -8.51 14.47
C ASN A 278 3.94 -8.70 15.08
N THR A 279 3.38 -9.92 15.02
CA THR A 279 2.03 -10.20 15.53
C THR A 279 1.99 -10.36 17.04
N ASN A 280 0.86 -10.00 17.65
CA ASN A 280 0.57 -10.28 19.05
C ASN A 280 -0.04 -11.68 19.27
N LYS A 281 -0.22 -12.08 20.53
CA LYS A 281 -0.76 -13.41 20.88
C LYS A 281 -2.16 -13.65 20.29
N ARG A 282 -3.04 -12.64 20.33
CA ARG A 282 -4.41 -12.75 19.83
C ARG A 282 -4.46 -13.04 18.32
N VAL A 283 -3.54 -12.46 17.55
CA VAL A 283 -3.38 -12.79 16.12
C VAL A 283 -2.85 -14.21 15.94
N VAL A 284 -1.87 -14.64 16.73
CA VAL A 284 -1.37 -16.03 16.70
C VAL A 284 -2.48 -17.04 17.01
N ASP A 285 -3.32 -16.76 18.01
CA ASP A 285 -4.47 -17.59 18.38
C ASP A 285 -5.48 -17.64 17.23
N PHE A 286 -5.76 -16.52 16.57
CA PHE A 286 -6.59 -16.49 15.36
C PHE A 286 -6.02 -17.38 14.25
N PHE A 287 -4.72 -17.26 13.94
CA PHE A 287 -4.08 -18.08 12.89
C PHE A 287 -4.04 -19.58 13.24
N SER A 288 -4.04 -19.90 14.54
CA SER A 288 -4.07 -21.28 15.02
C SER A 288 -5.41 -21.97 14.70
N SER A 289 -6.51 -21.21 14.65
CA SER A 289 -7.81 -21.68 14.18
C SER A 289 -7.95 -21.55 12.66
N PHE A 290 -7.46 -20.44 12.09
CA PHE A 290 -7.53 -20.14 10.65
C PHE A 290 -6.90 -21.24 9.77
N LYS A 291 -5.82 -21.87 10.22
CA LYS A 291 -5.14 -22.94 9.47
C LYS A 291 -5.99 -24.20 9.23
N GLU A 292 -7.06 -24.38 10.00
CA GLU A 292 -7.96 -25.53 9.88
C GLU A 292 -9.11 -25.28 8.91
N LEU A 293 -9.33 -24.03 8.46
CA LEU A 293 -10.40 -23.67 7.55
C LEU A 293 -10.25 -24.39 6.20
N LYS A 294 -11.37 -24.92 5.69
CA LYS A 294 -11.42 -25.56 4.37
C LYS A 294 -12.08 -24.62 3.38
N THR A 295 -11.28 -23.74 2.81
CA THR A 295 -11.77 -22.68 1.92
C THR A 295 -11.27 -22.87 0.49
N GLY A 296 -11.86 -22.14 -0.46
CA GLY A 296 -11.33 -22.04 -1.83
C GLY A 296 -10.10 -21.12 -1.92
N SER A 297 -9.73 -20.48 -0.80
CA SER A 297 -8.69 -19.47 -0.72
C SER A 297 -7.34 -20.07 -0.31
N LYS A 298 -6.26 -19.36 -0.67
CA LYS A 298 -4.88 -19.70 -0.32
C LYS A 298 -4.27 -18.59 0.51
N SER A 299 -3.37 -18.94 1.44
CA SER A 299 -2.66 -17.95 2.25
C SER A 299 -1.15 -18.09 2.14
N ILE A 300 -0.43 -16.99 1.98
CA ILE A 300 1.02 -16.92 2.09
C ILE A 300 1.36 -16.14 3.35
N VAL A 301 2.10 -16.74 4.26
CA VAL A 301 2.57 -16.09 5.50
C VAL A 301 4.08 -15.91 5.41
N ILE A 302 4.55 -14.67 5.49
CA ILE A 302 5.96 -14.30 5.38
C ILE A 302 6.46 -13.91 6.77
N GLY A 303 7.63 -14.43 7.16
CA GLY A 303 8.27 -14.02 8.40
C GLY A 303 9.76 -14.37 8.50
N ARG A 304 10.37 -14.06 9.64
CA ARG A 304 11.78 -14.39 9.92
C ARG A 304 12.01 -15.84 10.31
N SER A 305 11.11 -16.37 11.14
CA SER A 305 11.18 -17.69 11.74
C SER A 305 9.94 -18.51 11.39
N ILE A 306 9.87 -19.74 11.88
CA ILE A 306 8.65 -20.55 11.81
C ILE A 306 7.64 -19.95 12.81
N PRO A 307 6.46 -19.48 12.36
CA PRO A 307 5.40 -19.02 13.25
C PRO A 307 4.91 -20.10 14.22
N SER A 308 4.51 -19.69 15.42
CA SER A 308 4.03 -20.60 16.48
C SER A 308 2.59 -21.10 16.30
N PHE A 309 1.83 -20.59 15.32
CA PHE A 309 0.42 -20.97 15.12
C PHE A 309 0.24 -22.40 14.54
N TYR A 310 1.31 -23.03 14.07
CA TYR A 310 1.27 -24.40 13.54
C TYR A 310 2.41 -25.28 14.02
N SER A 311 2.23 -26.58 13.82
CA SER A 311 3.16 -27.62 14.24
C SER A 311 3.66 -28.43 13.04
N ARG A 312 4.70 -29.25 13.25
CA ARG A 312 5.17 -30.21 12.22
C ARG A 312 4.07 -31.17 11.74
N LYS A 313 3.06 -31.47 12.56
CA LYS A 313 1.94 -32.32 12.16
C LYS A 313 1.16 -31.70 11.00
N ASP A 314 0.98 -30.38 11.02
CA ASP A 314 0.27 -29.64 9.98
C ASP A 314 1.06 -29.69 8.66
N ALA A 315 2.38 -29.48 8.72
CA ALA A 315 3.24 -29.50 7.53
C ALA A 315 3.49 -30.90 6.94
N VAL A 316 3.76 -31.90 7.79
CA VAL A 316 4.25 -33.21 7.33
C VAL A 316 3.11 -34.22 7.17
N VAL A 317 2.17 -34.25 8.13
CA VAL A 317 1.12 -35.28 8.19
C VAL A 317 -0.13 -34.80 7.46
N LYS A 318 -0.68 -33.65 7.85
CA LYS A 318 -1.87 -33.08 7.20
C LYS A 318 -1.57 -32.51 5.82
N LYS A 319 -0.32 -32.05 5.59
CA LYS A 319 0.12 -31.39 4.35
C LYS A 319 -0.75 -30.19 3.95
N ASN A 320 -1.43 -29.57 4.91
CA ASN A 320 -2.21 -28.34 4.70
C ASN A 320 -1.32 -27.09 4.72
N ILE A 321 -0.08 -27.22 5.22
CA ILE A 321 0.92 -26.15 5.27
C ILE A 321 2.18 -26.57 4.51
N MET A 322 2.62 -25.74 3.57
CA MET A 322 3.92 -25.85 2.92
C MET A 322 4.92 -24.87 3.56
N GLU A 323 6.19 -25.27 3.65
CA GLU A 323 7.26 -24.41 4.13
C GLU A 323 8.29 -24.14 3.03
N MET A 324 8.63 -22.86 2.85
CA MET A 324 9.69 -22.41 1.97
C MET A 324 10.71 -21.61 2.79
N ARG A 325 12.00 -21.89 2.60
CA ARG A 325 13.09 -21.08 3.17
C ARG A 325 13.78 -20.29 2.07
N LEU A 326 13.60 -18.97 2.10
CA LEU A 326 14.33 -18.08 1.20
C LEU A 326 15.76 -17.87 1.72
N LYS A 327 16.74 -18.15 0.85
CA LYS A 327 18.18 -17.96 1.10
C LYS A 327 18.70 -16.73 0.38
N GLU A 328 19.97 -16.40 0.56
CA GLU A 328 20.69 -15.37 -0.20
C GLU A 328 20.68 -15.66 -1.71
N LEU A 329 21.02 -14.66 -2.53
CA LEU A 329 21.15 -14.85 -3.97
C LEU A 329 22.40 -15.69 -4.29
N ASP A 330 22.29 -16.51 -5.34
CA ASP A 330 23.46 -17.16 -5.91
C ASP A 330 24.39 -16.14 -6.56
N LYS A 331 25.66 -16.52 -6.73
CA LYS A 331 26.71 -15.67 -7.29
C LYS A 331 26.32 -15.04 -8.62
N LYS A 332 25.77 -15.81 -9.55
CA LYS A 332 25.40 -15.33 -10.90
C LYS A 332 24.28 -14.31 -10.83
N SER A 333 23.30 -14.51 -9.95
CA SER A 333 22.23 -13.56 -9.70
C SER A 333 22.75 -12.28 -9.02
N SER A 334 23.64 -12.41 -8.04
CA SER A 334 24.30 -11.25 -7.40
C SER A 334 25.10 -10.41 -8.40
N GLU A 335 25.87 -11.06 -9.28
CA GLU A 335 26.63 -10.38 -10.35
C GLU A 335 25.71 -9.61 -11.29
N LYS A 336 24.59 -10.21 -11.72
CA LYS A 336 23.59 -9.52 -12.54
C LYS A 336 23.00 -8.28 -11.85
N LEU A 337 22.74 -8.39 -10.54
CA LEU A 337 22.23 -7.26 -9.75
C LEU A 337 23.26 -6.12 -9.69
N LEU A 338 24.52 -6.44 -9.41
CA LEU A 338 25.61 -5.47 -9.37
C LEU A 338 25.86 -4.82 -10.75
N MET A 339 25.84 -5.61 -11.83
CA MET A 339 26.01 -5.10 -13.19
C MET A 339 24.89 -4.14 -13.59
N HIS A 340 23.64 -4.45 -13.23
CA HIS A 340 22.50 -3.54 -13.45
C HIS A 340 22.67 -2.21 -12.72
N ARG A 341 23.33 -2.22 -11.56
CA ARG A 341 23.70 -1.03 -10.80
C ARG A 341 24.94 -0.31 -11.34
N GLY A 342 25.46 -0.70 -12.50
CA GLY A 342 26.63 -0.08 -13.13
C GLY A 342 27.99 -0.59 -12.63
N ILE A 343 28.01 -1.58 -11.74
CA ILE A 343 29.24 -2.14 -11.16
C ILE A 343 29.75 -3.27 -12.06
N LYS A 344 30.90 -3.05 -12.70
CA LYS A 344 31.48 -4.01 -13.69
C LYS A 344 32.75 -4.71 -13.21
N LYS A 345 33.36 -4.26 -12.11
CA LYS A 345 34.64 -4.77 -11.58
C LYS A 345 34.46 -5.21 -10.13
N GLY A 346 35.35 -6.08 -9.64
CA GLY A 346 35.36 -6.52 -8.23
C GLY A 346 34.21 -7.42 -7.80
N LEU A 347 33.42 -7.96 -8.74
CA LEU A 347 32.19 -8.71 -8.46
C LEU A 347 32.42 -9.91 -7.52
N ASP A 348 33.51 -10.65 -7.70
CA ASP A 348 33.88 -11.77 -6.84
C ASP A 348 34.12 -11.36 -5.38
N LYS A 349 34.81 -10.22 -5.18
CA LYS A 349 35.07 -9.67 -3.85
C LYS A 349 33.76 -9.21 -3.21
N LEU A 350 32.92 -8.48 -3.96
CA LEU A 350 31.62 -8.00 -3.49
C LEU A 350 30.66 -9.13 -3.13
N TYR A 351 30.61 -10.19 -3.93
CA TYR A 351 29.86 -11.39 -3.59
C TYR A 351 30.41 -12.06 -2.33
N SER A 352 31.74 -12.15 -2.21
CA SER A 352 32.39 -12.76 -1.05
C SER A 352 32.11 -12.00 0.26
N LEU A 353 31.97 -10.67 0.18
CA LEU A 353 31.65 -9.78 1.31
C LEU A 353 30.17 -9.83 1.68
N THR A 354 29.29 -9.67 0.71
CA THR A 354 27.83 -9.64 0.93
C THR A 354 27.23 -11.03 1.13
N LYS A 355 27.96 -12.09 0.75
CA LYS A 355 27.48 -13.47 0.66
C LYS A 355 26.17 -13.62 -0.12
N GLY A 356 25.92 -12.71 -1.06
CA GLY A 356 24.69 -12.70 -1.86
C GLY A 356 23.48 -12.06 -1.18
N HIS A 357 23.66 -11.36 -0.06
CA HIS A 357 22.56 -10.69 0.64
C HIS A 357 21.94 -9.57 -0.23
N PRO A 358 20.67 -9.69 -0.68
CA PRO A 358 20.05 -8.77 -1.64
C PRO A 358 20.10 -7.30 -1.21
N LEU A 359 19.66 -6.99 0.03
CA LEU A 359 19.71 -5.61 0.51
C LEU A 359 21.14 -5.04 0.50
N MET A 360 22.15 -5.80 0.93
CA MET A 360 23.54 -5.32 0.89
C MET A 360 24.01 -5.08 -0.54
N LEU A 361 23.65 -5.95 -1.49
CA LEU A 361 23.95 -5.77 -2.91
C LEU A 361 23.27 -4.53 -3.49
N GLU A 362 22.04 -4.23 -3.07
CA GLU A 362 21.32 -3.01 -3.47
C GLU A 362 21.92 -1.75 -2.86
N LEU A 363 22.57 -1.83 -1.71
CA LEU A 363 23.23 -0.69 -1.08
C LEU A 363 24.57 -0.35 -1.76
N ILE A 364 25.23 -1.30 -2.44
CA ILE A 364 26.49 -1.04 -3.16
C ILE A 364 26.23 -0.20 -4.43
N SER A 365 27.10 0.77 -4.73
CA SER A 365 27.08 1.61 -5.94
C SER A 365 28.42 1.50 -6.69
N PRO A 366 28.51 1.96 -7.96
CA PRO A 366 29.78 1.98 -8.72
C PRO A 366 30.92 2.67 -7.96
N GLU A 367 30.60 3.70 -7.21
CA GLU A 367 31.53 4.51 -6.43
C GLU A 367 31.94 3.85 -5.11
N THR A 368 31.22 2.83 -4.61
CA THR A 368 31.55 2.09 -3.36
C THR A 368 32.15 0.71 -3.62
N ALA A 369 32.13 0.23 -4.87
CA ALA A 369 32.64 -1.09 -5.25
C ALA A 369 34.14 -1.29 -4.97
N ILE A 370 34.93 -0.21 -4.86
CA ILE A 370 36.38 -0.23 -4.65
C ILE A 370 36.74 -0.47 -3.17
N GLU A 371 35.90 0.00 -2.24
CA GLU A 371 36.18 0.07 -0.79
C GLU A 371 35.22 -0.79 0.07
N ALA A 372 34.53 -1.77 -0.54
CA ALA A 372 33.39 -2.48 0.03
C ALA A 372 33.56 -3.14 1.43
N GLU A 373 34.78 -3.22 1.97
CA GLU A 373 35.02 -3.58 3.39
C GLU A 373 34.67 -2.43 4.38
N GLU A 374 34.88 -1.16 4.00
CA GLU A 374 34.55 0.02 4.83
C GLU A 374 33.07 0.46 4.70
N PHE A 375 32.42 0.09 3.60
CA PHE A 375 31.00 0.37 3.31
C PHE A 375 30.04 -0.12 4.42
N LEU A 376 30.35 -1.25 5.06
CA LEU A 376 29.50 -1.88 6.09
C LEU A 376 29.53 -1.17 7.45
N ARG A 377 30.40 -0.17 7.68
CA ARG A 377 30.54 0.46 9.01
C ARG A 377 30.39 1.98 9.07
N ASP A 378 30.80 2.78 8.08
CA ASP A 378 30.81 4.26 8.25
C ASP A 378 30.48 5.12 7.01
N GLU A 379 30.24 4.53 5.83
CA GLU A 379 30.20 5.30 4.57
C GLU A 379 28.80 5.71 4.06
N ILE A 380 27.71 5.06 4.50
CA ILE A 380 26.33 5.46 4.13
C ILE A 380 26.15 6.94 4.42
N PHE A 381 26.66 7.43 5.55
CA PHE A 381 26.53 8.81 6.00
C PHE A 381 27.51 9.78 5.33
N LYS A 382 28.71 9.35 4.90
CA LYS A 382 29.74 10.24 4.31
C LYS A 382 29.32 10.86 2.97
N ARG A 383 28.34 10.26 2.29
CA ARG A 383 27.88 10.65 0.95
C ARG A 383 26.48 11.25 0.94
N LEU A 384 25.83 11.29 2.10
CA LEU A 384 24.60 12.04 2.27
C LEU A 384 24.99 13.49 2.51
N ASN A 385 24.32 14.40 1.78
CA ASN A 385 24.34 15.80 2.19
C ASN A 385 23.66 15.92 3.58
N GLU A 386 23.85 17.05 4.26
CA GLU A 386 23.28 17.23 5.60
C GLU A 386 21.74 17.05 5.64
N PRO A 387 20.94 17.57 4.67
CA PRO A 387 19.51 17.28 4.59
C PRO A 387 19.18 15.78 4.49
N GLU A 388 19.85 15.04 3.61
CA GLU A 388 19.64 13.61 3.40
C GLU A 388 19.99 12.80 4.66
N ARG A 389 21.10 13.16 5.31
CA ARG A 389 21.52 12.55 6.56
C ARG A 389 20.47 12.77 7.64
N LYS A 390 20.04 14.01 7.81
CA LYS A 390 19.04 14.43 8.78
C LYS A 390 17.72 13.69 8.56
N ALA A 391 17.23 13.67 7.31
CA ALA A 391 16.01 12.97 6.93
C ALA A 391 16.07 11.47 7.23
N LEU A 392 17.21 10.81 6.95
CA LEU A 392 17.39 9.39 7.24
C LEU A 392 17.47 9.11 8.75
N GLU A 393 18.13 9.99 9.52
CA GLU A 393 18.16 9.90 10.98
C GLU A 393 16.78 10.08 11.61
N ILE A 394 16.01 11.06 11.14
CA ILE A 394 14.60 11.25 11.55
C ILE A 394 13.78 10.01 11.16
N ALA A 395 13.89 9.51 9.93
CA ALA A 395 13.20 8.30 9.49
C ALA A 395 13.50 7.09 10.39
N SER A 396 14.72 7.00 10.93
CA SER A 396 15.14 5.87 11.78
C SER A 396 14.40 5.76 13.11
N VAL A 397 13.78 6.84 13.61
CA VAL A 397 12.97 6.77 14.84
C VAL A 397 11.56 6.25 14.58
N PHE A 398 11.07 6.33 13.34
CA PHE A 398 9.73 5.87 13.00
C PHE A 398 9.66 4.35 12.98
N ARG A 399 8.65 3.81 13.67
CA ARG A 399 8.41 2.36 13.67
C ARG A 399 7.63 1.92 12.44
N TYR A 400 6.97 2.86 11.76
CA TYR A 400 5.94 2.66 10.72
C TYR A 400 6.23 3.44 9.46
N PRO A 401 5.62 3.03 8.34
CA PRO A 401 5.56 3.92 7.20
C PRO A 401 4.93 5.26 7.59
N PHE A 402 5.50 6.33 7.07
CA PHE A 402 5.12 7.69 7.37
C PHE A 402 4.92 8.47 6.07
N TYR A 403 4.10 9.51 6.12
CA TYR A 403 3.99 10.44 4.99
C TYR A 403 5.27 11.24 4.84
N PRO A 404 5.63 11.71 3.63
CA PRO A 404 6.84 12.49 3.39
C PRO A 404 6.96 13.72 4.31
N ARG A 405 5.82 14.33 4.67
CA ARG A 405 5.73 15.44 5.63
C ARG A 405 6.36 15.16 7.00
N ALA A 406 6.55 13.89 7.38
CA ALA A 406 7.24 13.51 8.60
C ALA A 406 8.74 13.85 8.57
N LEU A 407 9.32 13.93 7.36
CA LEU A 407 10.72 14.23 7.15
C LEU A 407 10.97 15.68 6.71
N LEU A 408 9.93 16.42 6.30
CA LEU A 408 10.02 17.84 5.88
C LEU A 408 10.25 18.77 7.06
N VAL A 409 11.44 18.65 7.65
CA VAL A 409 11.89 19.40 8.82
C VAL A 409 13.13 20.17 8.43
N GLU A 410 13.21 21.43 8.88
CA GLU A 410 14.34 22.32 8.62
C GLU A 410 14.60 22.48 7.10
N ASP A 411 15.73 21.95 6.62
CA ASP A 411 16.24 22.03 5.25
C ASP A 411 15.89 20.81 4.38
N THR A 412 15.15 19.84 4.91
CA THR A 412 14.71 18.67 4.15
C THR A 412 13.50 19.00 3.27
N ASP A 413 13.64 18.78 1.96
CA ASP A 413 12.59 18.94 0.95
C ASP A 413 12.20 17.61 0.28
N TYR A 414 11.28 17.67 -0.68
CA TYR A 414 10.86 16.48 -1.42
C TYR A 414 11.98 15.89 -2.29
N ASP A 415 12.85 16.73 -2.85
CA ASP A 415 14.00 16.28 -3.66
C ASP A 415 14.98 15.45 -2.81
N THR A 416 15.16 15.82 -1.54
CA THR A 416 15.93 15.06 -0.55
C THR A 416 15.34 13.67 -0.31
N ILE A 417 14.02 13.58 -0.13
CA ILE A 417 13.30 12.31 0.08
C ILE A 417 13.39 11.43 -1.18
N ASP A 418 13.23 12.03 -2.36
CA ASP A 418 13.33 11.32 -3.64
C ASP A 418 14.75 10.79 -3.85
N SER A 419 15.79 11.58 -3.56
CA SER A 419 17.19 11.13 -3.60
C SER A 419 17.45 9.95 -2.65
N LEU A 420 16.96 10.00 -1.41
CA LEU A 420 17.06 8.87 -0.47
C LEU A 420 16.35 7.61 -0.98
N THR A 421 15.24 7.78 -1.71
CA THR A 421 14.48 6.69 -2.31
C THR A 421 15.21 6.12 -3.53
N GLU A 422 15.84 6.96 -4.35
CA GLU A 422 16.72 6.53 -5.46
C GLU A 422 17.93 5.75 -4.97
N LYS A 423 18.51 6.16 -3.83
CA LYS A 423 19.61 5.47 -3.14
C LYS A 423 19.20 4.18 -2.41
N SER A 424 17.92 3.76 -2.49
CA SER A 424 17.37 2.61 -1.77
C SER A 424 17.48 2.68 -0.24
N LEU A 425 17.61 3.89 0.32
CA LEU A 425 17.67 4.11 1.77
C LEU A 425 16.26 4.28 2.36
N LEU A 426 15.32 4.76 1.56
CA LEU A 426 13.88 4.75 1.82
C LEU A 426 13.16 3.90 0.77
N GLN A 427 12.09 3.23 1.18
CA GLN A 427 11.15 2.54 0.32
C GLN A 427 9.89 3.38 0.19
N ARG A 428 9.43 3.59 -1.04
CA ARG A 428 8.15 4.22 -1.31
C ARG A 428 7.05 3.17 -1.42
N LEU A 429 5.98 3.36 -0.66
CA LEU A 429 4.74 2.60 -0.71
C LEU A 429 3.62 3.60 -1.04
N ASP A 430 3.38 3.86 -2.32
CA ASP A 430 2.43 4.88 -2.78
C ASP A 430 2.79 6.30 -2.30
N ASN A 431 2.08 6.84 -1.30
CA ASN A 431 2.29 8.18 -0.73
C ASN A 431 2.94 8.16 0.66
N ILE A 432 3.33 6.99 1.14
CA ILE A 432 4.05 6.79 2.41
C ILE A 432 5.42 6.19 2.13
N TYR A 433 6.35 6.43 3.05
CA TYR A 433 7.73 6.01 2.99
C TYR A 433 8.05 5.15 4.21
N ASP A 434 8.85 4.11 4.02
CA ASP A 434 9.36 3.25 5.09
C ASP A 434 10.88 3.13 4.98
N ILE A 435 11.54 2.93 6.10
CA ILE A 435 12.97 2.62 6.14
C ILE A 435 13.13 1.12 6.37
N HIS A 436 14.02 0.47 5.62
CA HIS A 436 14.35 -0.94 5.87
C HIS A 436 14.80 -1.14 7.32
N GLU A 437 14.32 -2.19 7.98
CA GLU A 437 14.62 -2.44 9.39
C GLU A 437 16.13 -2.48 9.71
N ILE A 438 16.94 -3.08 8.84
CA ILE A 438 18.41 -3.09 8.99
C ILE A 438 18.98 -1.67 8.97
N LEU A 439 18.50 -0.81 8.07
CA LEU A 439 18.93 0.59 7.98
C LEU A 439 18.42 1.40 9.18
N ARG A 440 17.19 1.13 9.62
CA ARG A 440 16.58 1.73 10.81
C ARG A 440 17.43 1.47 12.05
N ASP A 441 17.73 0.21 12.33
CA ASP A 441 18.52 -0.20 13.48
C ASP A 441 19.93 0.37 13.42
N PHE A 442 20.55 0.31 12.24
CA PHE A 442 21.88 0.89 12.00
C PHE A 442 21.90 2.40 12.30
N CYS A 443 21.00 3.19 11.70
CA CYS A 443 20.94 4.64 11.89
C CYS A 443 20.60 4.98 13.35
N TYR A 444 19.56 4.36 13.93
CA TYR A 444 19.10 4.65 15.28
C TYR A 444 20.15 4.32 16.35
N SER A 445 20.93 3.25 16.17
CA SER A 445 21.97 2.85 17.14
C SER A 445 23.08 3.90 17.30
N ARG A 446 23.35 4.69 16.25
CA ARG A 446 24.42 5.71 16.22
C ARG A 446 23.99 7.07 16.75
N LEU A 447 22.68 7.30 16.91
CA LEU A 447 22.18 8.56 17.45
C LEU A 447 22.58 8.72 18.92
N ASN A 448 23.14 9.88 19.25
CA ASN A 448 23.36 10.28 20.63
C ASN A 448 22.00 10.57 21.32
N LEU A 449 22.00 10.65 22.66
CA LEU A 449 20.77 10.84 23.43
C LEU A 449 20.03 12.14 23.09
N LYS A 450 20.76 13.22 22.77
CA LYS A 450 20.17 14.52 22.39
C LYS A 450 19.42 14.41 21.06
N HIS A 451 20.02 13.78 20.07
CA HIS A 451 19.39 13.53 18.77
C HIS A 451 18.21 12.57 18.89
N LYS A 452 18.33 11.50 19.69
CA LYS A 452 17.19 10.60 19.96
C LYS A 452 16.00 11.37 20.52
N LYS A 453 16.19 12.15 21.59
CA LYS A 453 15.10 12.94 22.18
C LYS A 453 14.50 13.92 21.18
N TYR A 454 15.33 14.65 20.44
CA TYR A 454 14.90 15.63 19.46
C TYR A 454 14.11 14.99 18.30
N TYR A 455 14.60 13.91 17.69
CA TYR A 455 13.90 13.22 16.61
C TYR A 455 12.63 12.51 17.09
N HIS A 456 12.62 11.97 18.31
CA HIS A 456 11.39 11.48 18.91
C HIS A 456 10.39 12.63 19.16
N SER A 457 10.82 13.85 19.50
CA SER A 457 9.90 14.99 19.62
C SER A 457 9.27 15.41 18.29
N ILE A 458 10.04 15.39 17.19
CA ILE A 458 9.53 15.60 15.82
C ILE A 458 8.50 14.52 15.45
N ALA A 459 8.81 13.26 15.71
CA ALA A 459 7.89 12.16 15.44
C ALA A 459 6.63 12.25 16.31
N ALA A 460 6.73 12.72 17.56
CA ALA A 460 5.58 12.98 18.41
C ALA A 460 4.68 14.06 17.80
N GLU A 461 5.23 15.19 17.35
CA GLU A 461 4.46 16.25 16.67
C GLU A 461 3.78 15.73 15.40
N TYR A 462 4.47 14.88 14.63
CA TYR A 462 3.87 14.22 13.48
C TYR A 462 2.64 13.40 13.87
N TYR A 463 2.77 12.53 14.88
CA TYR A 463 1.69 11.63 15.32
C TYR A 463 0.58 12.31 16.11
N GLU A 464 0.85 13.45 16.76
CA GLU A 464 -0.17 14.31 17.39
C GLU A 464 -1.23 14.75 16.36
N ASN A 465 -0.79 14.98 15.13
CA ASN A 465 -1.64 15.39 14.00
C ASN A 465 -2.25 14.23 13.22
N GLU A 466 -1.88 12.98 13.55
CA GLU A 466 -2.41 11.77 12.94
C GLU A 466 -3.63 11.23 13.71
N LYS A 467 -4.42 10.39 13.04
CA LYS A 467 -5.70 9.92 13.57
C LYS A 467 -5.67 8.44 13.92
N GLY A 468 -6.58 8.06 14.83
CA GLY A 468 -6.77 6.69 15.26
C GLY A 468 -5.92 6.31 16.47
N GLU A 469 -6.28 5.20 17.10
CA GLU A 469 -5.65 4.76 18.34
C GLU A 469 -4.19 4.34 18.14
N ALA A 470 -3.85 3.75 16.99
CA ALA A 470 -2.47 3.42 16.63
C ALA A 470 -1.56 4.66 16.60
N ALA A 471 -2.04 5.78 16.04
CA ALA A 471 -1.28 7.03 16.04
C ALA A 471 -1.09 7.59 17.45
N ARG A 472 -2.09 7.46 18.34
CA ARG A 472 -1.98 7.90 19.74
C ARG A 472 -0.99 7.07 20.55
N ILE A 473 -0.91 5.77 20.28
CA ILE A 473 0.10 4.87 20.84
C ILE A 473 1.49 5.32 20.41
N GLU A 474 1.71 5.62 19.13
CA GLU A 474 3.00 6.16 18.70
C GLU A 474 3.29 7.52 19.31
N TYR A 475 2.28 8.38 19.37
CA TYR A 475 2.44 9.68 19.97
C TYR A 475 2.97 9.54 21.41
N MET A 476 2.35 8.69 22.23
CA MET A 476 2.84 8.41 23.59
C MET A 476 4.23 7.76 23.60
N HIS A 477 4.49 6.79 22.71
CA HIS A 477 5.81 6.17 22.59
C HIS A 477 6.90 7.21 22.34
N HIS A 478 6.67 8.10 21.38
CA HIS A 478 7.60 9.15 21.00
C HIS A 478 7.73 10.22 22.08
N LEU A 479 6.64 10.61 22.77
CA LEU A 479 6.70 11.52 23.92
C LEU A 479 7.57 10.95 25.04
N LEU A 480 7.39 9.68 25.41
CA LEU A 480 8.21 9.04 26.45
C LEU A 480 9.68 8.94 26.04
N LYS A 481 9.96 8.60 24.78
CA LYS A 481 11.34 8.59 24.26
C LYS A 481 11.97 9.98 24.17
N ALA A 482 11.15 11.03 24.06
CA ALA A 482 11.54 12.42 24.17
C ALA A 482 11.55 12.96 25.62
N GLU A 483 11.29 12.10 26.62
CA GLU A 483 11.16 12.44 28.06
C GLU A 483 10.04 13.43 28.41
N ASN A 484 9.03 13.55 27.55
CA ASN A 484 7.80 14.30 27.84
C ASN A 484 6.75 13.40 28.51
N ASN A 485 7.05 12.97 29.74
CA ASN A 485 6.24 12.01 30.49
C ASN A 485 4.87 12.57 30.90
N GLU A 486 4.78 13.87 31.16
CA GLU A 486 3.54 14.54 31.54
C GLU A 486 2.50 14.46 30.42
N LYS A 487 2.86 14.92 29.21
CA LYS A 487 1.95 14.89 28.05
C LYS A 487 1.61 13.46 27.63
N ALA A 488 2.53 12.51 27.81
CA ALA A 488 2.26 11.09 27.57
C ALA A 488 1.22 10.55 28.57
N GLY A 489 1.34 10.89 29.86
CA GLY A 489 0.38 10.53 30.90
C GLY A 489 -1.00 11.12 30.66
N GLU A 490 -1.09 12.41 30.31
CA GLU A 490 -2.36 13.06 29.95
C GLU A 490 -3.04 12.36 28.77
N THR A 491 -2.27 12.03 27.73
CA THR A 491 -2.79 11.30 26.56
C THR A 491 -3.28 9.91 26.95
N ALA A 492 -2.54 9.20 27.81
CA ALA A 492 -2.92 7.88 28.30
C ALA A 492 -4.24 7.91 29.07
N VAL A 493 -4.44 8.89 29.97
CA VAL A 493 -5.69 9.06 30.72
C VAL A 493 -6.85 9.40 29.78
N LYS A 494 -6.62 10.33 28.86
CA LYS A 494 -7.66 10.82 27.93
C LYS A 494 -8.12 9.75 26.94
N ASN A 495 -7.22 8.88 26.49
CA ASN A 495 -7.47 7.97 25.37
C ASN A 495 -7.45 6.48 25.73
N GLY A 496 -7.03 6.11 26.94
CA GLY A 496 -6.79 4.72 27.34
C GLY A 496 -7.96 3.78 27.12
N PHE A 497 -9.19 4.20 27.46
CA PHE A 497 -10.38 3.37 27.25
C PHE A 497 -10.61 3.05 25.77
N SER A 498 -10.46 4.04 24.88
CA SER A 498 -10.63 3.89 23.43
C SER A 498 -9.54 3.01 22.82
N ILE A 499 -8.30 3.17 23.27
CA ILE A 499 -7.14 2.35 22.89
C ILE A 499 -7.36 0.88 23.25
N ILE A 500 -7.75 0.59 24.49
CA ILE A 500 -8.02 -0.78 24.97
C ILE A 500 -9.18 -1.38 24.19
N LYS A 501 -10.30 -0.66 24.05
CA LYS A 501 -11.49 -1.12 23.31
C LYS A 501 -11.16 -1.44 21.84
N SER A 502 -10.21 -0.72 21.24
CA SER A 502 -9.78 -0.92 19.86
C SER A 502 -8.74 -2.04 19.68
N GLY A 503 -8.52 -2.87 20.71
CA GLY A 503 -7.65 -4.05 20.65
C GLY A 503 -6.18 -3.79 20.95
N TYR A 504 -5.80 -2.57 21.35
CA TYR A 504 -4.41 -2.20 21.58
C TYR A 504 -3.96 -2.31 23.04
N ALA A 505 -4.66 -3.10 23.87
CA ALA A 505 -4.38 -3.21 25.30
C ALA A 505 -2.91 -3.63 25.59
N GLU A 506 -2.39 -4.63 24.88
CA GLU A 506 -0.99 -5.09 25.07
C GLU A 506 0.03 -4.01 24.68
N ALA A 507 -0.17 -3.36 23.53
CA ALA A 507 0.70 -2.29 23.06
C ALA A 507 0.69 -1.09 24.01
N PHE A 508 -0.50 -0.73 24.53
CA PHE A 508 -0.66 0.34 25.49
C PHE A 508 0.04 0.04 26.81
N MET A 509 -0.12 -1.19 27.34
CA MET A 509 0.57 -1.64 28.55
C MET A 509 2.09 -1.68 28.39
N HIS A 510 2.61 -2.01 27.20
CA HIS A 510 4.05 -2.00 26.95
C HIS A 510 4.64 -0.58 26.97
N ILE A 511 3.85 0.44 26.64
CA ILE A 511 4.30 1.85 26.64
C ILE A 511 4.30 2.43 28.05
N LEU A 512 3.41 1.96 28.94
CA LEU A 512 3.25 2.47 30.30
C LEU A 512 4.19 1.82 31.34
N LYS A 513 5.07 0.91 30.92
CA LYS A 513 6.13 0.33 31.77
C LYS A 513 7.39 1.18 31.67
#